data_AF-A0A831SNG6-F1
#
_entry.id   AF-A0A831SNG6-F1
#
_cell.length_a   1.000
_cell.length_b   1.000
_cell.length_c   1.000
_cell.angle_alpha   90.00
_cell.angle_beta   90.00
_cell.angle_gamma   90.00
#
_symmetry.space_group_name_H-M   'P 1'
#
loop_
_entity.id
_entity.type
_entity.pdbx_description
1 polymer ?
#
loop_
_entity_poly.entity_id
_entity_poly.type
_entity_poly.pdbx_seq_one_letter_code
_entity_poly.pdbx_strand_id
1 'polypeptide(L)'
;MKVCPVTKLEVTQLPQWVMLSPSGVYKTHVKRIGDDIFHFNIDSDRDTVLEHFEKKLLLDAVRFSGLEQKDFYVIWDLRHIKGFSYEYTQGIAEL
;
A
#
# COMPACT_ATOMS: atom_id res chain seq x y z
N MET A 1 0.19 -3.56 20.63
CA MET A 1 -0.64 -2.99 19.55
C MET A 1 -0.05 -1.66 19.12
N LYS A 2 0.02 -1.40 17.82
CA LYS A 2 0.31 -0.05 17.30
C LYS A 2 -1.02 0.67 17.08
N VAL A 3 -1.03 1.98 17.30
CA VAL A 3 -2.23 2.82 17.18
C VAL A 3 -1.88 4.03 16.33
N CYS A 4 -2.79 4.45 15.45
CA CYS A 4 -2.62 5.65 14.65
C CYS A 4 -2.64 6.88 15.58
N PRO A 5 -1.60 7.75 15.55
CA PRO A 5 -1.51 8.86 16.49
C PRO A 5 -2.62 9.90 16.31
N VAL A 6 -3.17 10.01 15.10
CA VAL A 6 -4.22 10.98 14.73
C VAL A 6 -5.61 10.43 15.03
N THR A 7 -5.97 9.27 14.46
CA THR A 7 -7.34 8.73 14.55
C THR A 7 -7.58 7.87 15.79
N LYS A 8 -6.51 7.47 16.49
CA LYS A 8 -6.55 6.51 17.62
C LYS A 8 -7.06 5.10 17.25
N LEU A 9 -7.19 4.81 15.95
CA LEU A 9 -7.55 3.48 15.46
C LEU A 9 -6.36 2.52 15.54
N GLU A 10 -6.66 1.22 15.69
CA GLU A 10 -5.64 0.17 15.68
C GLU A 10 -4.90 0.14 14.33
N VAL A 11 -3.61 -0.14 14.36
CA VAL A 11 -2.79 -0.34 13.17
C VAL A 11 -2.32 -1.79 13.12
N THR A 12 -2.85 -2.54 12.14
CA THR A 12 -2.37 -3.87 11.79
C THR A 12 -1.27 -3.76 10.75
N GLN A 13 -0.12 -4.37 11.03
CA GLN A 13 1.02 -4.45 10.12
C GLN A 13 1.60 -5.86 10.21
N LEU A 14 1.81 -6.50 9.07
CA LEU A 14 2.38 -7.85 9.00
C LEU A 14 3.71 -7.84 8.21
N PRO A 15 4.68 -8.68 8.56
CA PRO A 15 5.97 -8.73 7.85
C PRO A 15 5.85 -8.99 6.35
N GLN A 16 4.87 -9.79 5.93
CA GLN A 16 4.59 -10.11 4.52
C GLN A 16 3.86 -8.99 3.77
N TRP A 17 3.41 -7.93 4.44
CA TRP A 17 2.79 -6.76 3.81
C TRP A 17 3.84 -5.74 3.36
N VAL A 18 4.87 -6.26 2.70
CA VAL A 18 5.98 -5.50 2.14
C VAL A 18 6.34 -6.09 0.77
N MET A 19 6.49 -5.24 -0.23
CA MET A 19 6.95 -5.63 -1.57
C MET A 19 8.15 -4.78 -1.96
N LEU A 20 9.21 -5.41 -2.46
CA LEU A 20 10.31 -4.72 -3.12
C LEU A 20 9.91 -4.45 -4.57
N SER A 21 10.16 -3.24 -5.05
CA SER A 21 9.97 -2.88 -6.46
C SER A 21 10.79 -3.77 -7.40
N PRO A 22 10.35 -3.96 -8.66
CA PRO A 22 11.12 -4.72 -9.65
C PRO A 22 12.55 -4.21 -9.84
N SER A 23 12.74 -2.88 -9.86
CA SER A 23 14.07 -2.25 -9.94
C SER A 23 14.87 -2.31 -8.63
N GLY A 24 14.23 -2.63 -7.51
CA GLY A 24 14.85 -2.64 -6.18
C GLY A 24 15.08 -1.25 -5.57
N VAL A 25 14.56 -0.18 -6.18
CA VAL A 25 14.80 1.23 -5.79
C VAL A 25 13.90 1.68 -4.63
N TYR A 26 12.76 1.04 -4.45
CA TYR A 26 11.83 1.34 -3.36
C TYR A 26 11.16 0.08 -2.81
N LYS A 27 10.62 0.19 -1.60
CA LYS A 27 9.76 -0.82 -0.97
C LYS A 27 8.40 -0.23 -0.68
N THR A 28 7.36 -0.98 -0.96
CA THR A 28 5.99 -0.61 -0.60
C THR A 28 5.59 -1.36 0.66
N HIS A 29 5.20 -0.61 1.69
CA HIS A 29 4.69 -1.16 2.94
C HIS A 29 3.18 -0.91 3.03
N VAL A 30 2.42 -1.97 3.30
CA VAL A 30 0.97 -1.87 3.54
C VAL A 30 0.69 -2.03 5.02
N LYS A 31 -0.18 -1.16 5.54
CA LYS A 31 -0.72 -1.23 6.89
C LYS A 31 -2.22 -1.06 6.81
N ARG A 32 -2.97 -1.76 7.66
CA ARG A 32 -4.39 -1.49 7.85
C ARG A 32 -4.58 -0.60 9.07
N ILE A 33 -5.34 0.48 8.92
CA ILE A 33 -5.72 1.41 9.99
C ILE A 33 -7.21 1.22 10.23
N GLY A 34 -7.58 0.90 11.47
CA GLY A 34 -8.94 0.52 11.80
C GLY A 34 -9.38 -0.72 11.02
N ASP A 35 -10.63 -0.69 10.57
CA ASP A 35 -11.29 -1.85 9.99
C ASP A 35 -11.14 -1.94 8.47
N ASP A 36 -10.97 -0.82 7.77
CA ASP A 36 -11.20 -0.72 6.33
C ASP A 36 -10.23 0.21 5.57
N ILE A 37 -9.26 0.85 6.23
CA ILE A 37 -8.31 1.76 5.58
C ILE A 37 -6.96 1.07 5.37
N PHE A 38 -6.51 0.93 4.12
CA PHE A 38 -5.16 0.50 3.78
C PHE A 38 -4.27 1.70 3.47
N HIS A 39 -3.20 1.84 4.24
CA HIS A 39 -2.18 2.87 4.04
C HIS A 39 -0.94 2.27 3.37
N PHE A 40 -0.64 2.75 2.17
CA PHE A 40 0.54 2.41 1.39
C PHE A 40 1.62 3.44 1.67
N ASN A 41 2.73 2.99 2.22
CA ASN A 41 3.93 3.81 2.41
C ASN A 41 5.00 3.37 1.43
N ILE A 42 5.41 4.25 0.51
CA ILE A 42 6.53 4.00 -0.39
C ILE A 42 7.82 4.46 0.28
N ASP A 43 8.62 3.50 0.71
CA ASP A 43 9.93 3.72 1.32
C ASP A 43 11.00 3.73 0.23
N SER A 44 11.54 4.92 -0.04
CA SER A 44 12.64 5.15 -0.97
C SER A 44 13.56 6.22 -0.40
N ASP A 45 14.86 6.10 -0.69
CA ASP A 45 15.89 7.06 -0.28
C ASP A 45 16.01 8.25 -1.24
N ARG A 46 15.27 8.22 -2.35
CA ARG A 46 15.29 9.25 -3.40
C ARG A 46 13.95 9.37 -4.10
N ASP A 47 13.83 10.44 -4.87
CA ASP A 47 12.72 10.64 -5.77
C ASP A 47 12.62 9.49 -6.80
N THR A 48 11.46 8.84 -6.90
CA THR A 48 11.26 7.66 -7.76
C THR A 48 9.98 7.73 -8.58
N VAL A 49 9.91 6.90 -9.62
CA VAL A 49 8.70 6.62 -10.40
C VAL A 49 8.19 5.25 -9.96
N LEU A 50 6.87 5.11 -9.75
CA LEU A 50 6.28 3.81 -9.45
C LEU A 50 6.14 2.99 -10.74
N GLU A 51 6.63 1.76 -10.72
CA GLU A 51 6.82 0.94 -11.93
C GLU A 51 5.68 -0.07 -12.13
N HIS A 52 5.35 -0.81 -11.08
CA HIS A 52 4.34 -1.87 -11.12
C HIS A 52 3.46 -1.80 -9.87
N PHE A 53 2.15 -1.87 -10.07
CA PHE A 53 1.20 -1.76 -8.97
C PHE A 53 1.21 -3.02 -8.10
N GLU A 54 1.23 -2.83 -6.79
CA GLU A 54 1.27 -3.88 -5.77
C GLU A 54 -0.06 -4.66 -5.63
N LYS A 55 -0.75 -4.99 -6.73
CA LYS A 55 -2.10 -5.60 -6.73
C LYS A 55 -2.19 -6.82 -5.83
N LYS A 56 -1.23 -7.74 -5.96
CA LYS A 56 -1.21 -8.96 -5.14
C LYS A 56 -1.10 -8.64 -3.65
N LEU A 57 -0.23 -7.69 -3.28
CA LEU A 57 -0.04 -7.28 -1.89
C LEU A 57 -1.33 -6.69 -1.30
N LEU A 58 -2.03 -5.86 -2.06
CA LEU A 58 -3.31 -5.29 -1.66
C LEU A 58 -4.36 -6.38 -1.46
N LEU A 59 -4.55 -7.25 -2.44
CA LEU A 59 -5.57 -8.29 -2.39
C LEU A 59 -5.33 -9.29 -1.25
N ASP A 60 -4.08 -9.67 -1.00
CA ASP A 60 -3.72 -10.53 0.13
C ASP A 60 -4.03 -9.83 1.47
N ALA A 61 -3.81 -8.52 1.58
CA ALA A 61 -4.14 -7.74 2.77
C ALA A 61 -5.67 -7.58 2.97
N VAL A 62 -6.42 -7.36 1.89
CA VAL A 62 -7.90 -7.30 1.87
C VAL A 62 -8.50 -8.63 2.30
N ARG A 63 -8.02 -9.75 1.74
CA ARG A 63 -8.44 -11.10 2.12
C ARG A 63 -8.18 -11.40 3.58
N PHE A 64 -6.95 -11.16 4.05
CA PHE A 64 -6.60 -11.36 5.46
C PHE A 64 -7.51 -10.54 6.40
N SER A 65 -7.93 -9.37 5.95
CA SER A 65 -8.78 -8.45 6.73
C SER A 65 -10.27 -8.80 6.66
N GLY A 66 -10.68 -9.79 5.86
CA GLY A 66 -12.08 -10.17 5.68
C GLY A 66 -12.91 -9.11 4.92
N LEU A 67 -12.29 -8.40 3.98
CA LEU A 67 -12.87 -7.27 3.25
C LEU A 67 -13.15 -7.54 1.76
N GLU A 68 -12.99 -8.76 1.25
CA GLU A 68 -13.11 -9.08 -0.20
C GLU A 68 -14.46 -8.72 -0.84
N GLN A 69 -15.51 -8.51 -0.04
CA GLN A 69 -16.87 -8.15 -0.49
C GLN A 69 -17.41 -6.93 0.28
N LYS A 70 -16.51 -6.08 0.78
CA LYS A 70 -16.83 -4.88 1.54
C LYS A 70 -16.08 -3.70 0.97
N ASP A 71 -16.64 -2.51 1.15
CA ASP A 71 -15.94 -1.29 0.83
C ASP A 71 -14.69 -1.16 1.71
N PHE A 72 -13.61 -0.68 1.11
CA PHE A 72 -12.37 -0.35 1.77
C PHE A 72 -11.76 0.87 1.11
N TYR A 73 -10.88 1.55 1.84
CA TYR A 73 -10.24 2.77 1.38
C TYR A 73 -8.74 2.55 1.25
N VAL A 74 -8.13 3.16 0.24
CA VAL A 74 -6.68 3.13 0.05
C VAL A 74 -6.15 4.56 0.13
N ILE A 75 -5.11 4.74 0.94
CA ILE A 75 -4.34 5.99 1.04
C ILE A 75 -2.91 5.69 0.63
N TRP A 76 -2.41 6.40 -0.38
CA TRP A 76 -1.00 6.36 -0.75
C TRP A 76 -0.23 7.54 -0.18
N ASP A 77 0.85 7.25 0.53
CA ASP A 77 1.89 8.22 0.85
C ASP A 77 2.87 8.34 -0.33
N LEU A 78 2.78 9.47 -1.02
CA LEU A 78 3.50 9.74 -2.27
C LEU A 78 4.63 10.77 -2.10
N ARG A 79 5.11 11.03 -0.88
CA ARG A 79 6.06 12.12 -0.58
C ARG A 79 7.32 12.13 -1.46
N HIS A 80 7.80 10.98 -1.89
CA HIS A 80 9.00 10.82 -2.75
C HIS A 80 8.68 10.35 -4.17
N ILE A 81 7.43 10.44 -4.61
CA ILE A 81 7.00 9.94 -5.92
C ILE A 81 6.91 11.09 -6.92
N LYS A 82 7.65 10.98 -8.02
CA LYS A 82 7.65 11.98 -9.11
C LYS A 82 6.73 11.65 -10.26
N GLY A 83 6.25 10.42 -10.32
CA GLY A 83 5.33 9.98 -11.35
C GLY A 83 4.99 8.52 -11.25
N PHE A 84 4.14 8.10 -12.16
CA PHE A 84 3.69 6.73 -12.32
C PHE A 84 4.04 6.28 -13.73
N SER A 85 4.56 5.06 -13.86
CA SER A 85 4.69 4.44 -15.17
C SER A 85 3.28 4.17 -15.74
N TYR A 86 3.21 3.99 -17.06
CA TYR A 86 1.97 3.55 -17.70
C TYR A 86 1.49 2.20 -17.11
N GLU A 87 2.41 1.24 -16.94
CA GLU A 87 2.11 -0.08 -16.36
C GLU A 87 1.51 0.02 -14.95
N TYR A 88 2.04 0.92 -14.10
CA TYR A 88 1.50 1.16 -12.76
C TYR A 88 0.05 1.65 -12.84
N THR A 89 -0.23 2.60 -13.73
CA THR A 89 -1.58 3.14 -13.90
C THR A 89 -2.57 2.10 -14.45
N GLN A 90 -2.12 1.22 -15.36
CA GLN A 90 -2.92 0.09 -15.82
C GLN A 90 -3.26 -0.86 -14.67
N GLY A 91 -2.27 -1.19 -13.83
CA GLY A 91 -2.50 -2.06 -12.68
C GLY A 91 -3.56 -1.53 -11.72
N ILE A 92 -3.61 -0.20 -11.50
CA ILE A 92 -4.67 0.43 -10.70
C ILE A 92 -6.04 0.28 -11.39
N ALA A 93 -6.11 0.56 -12.70
CA ALA A 93 -7.37 0.49 -13.45
C ALA A 93 -7.95 -0.92 -13.54
N GLU A 94 -7.11 -1.95 -13.38
CA GLU A 94 -7.49 -3.36 -13.40
C GLU A 94 -7.82 -3.94 -12.02
N LEU A 95 -7.71 -3.15 -10.93
CA LEU A 95 -8.05 -3.60 -9.57
C LEU A 95 -9.54 -3.94 -9.45
#